data_AF-A0A939SUW4-F1
#
_entry.id   AF-A0A939SUW4-F1
#
_cell.length_a   1.000
_cell.length_b   1.000
_cell.length_c   1.000
_cell.angle_alpha   90.00
_cell.angle_beta   90.00
_cell.angle_gamma   90.00
#
_symmetry.space_group_name_H-M   'P 1'
#
loop_
_entity.id
_entity.type
_entity.pdbx_description
1 polymer ?
#
loop_
_entity_poly.entity_id
_entity_poly.type
_entity_poly.pdbx_seq_one_letter_code
_entity_poly.pdbx_strand_id
1 'polypeptide(L)'
;MWADVVIWQMPGWWMGAPWTVKNIWMTSLPKATARCTPAMAVPARRQQKYGSGGPVQGKIYAFSDPNAPMEAFTDKDQFFHGVGVDGVYLPFHKANQFLGMEALPTFIANDVIKMPDVPRYIAEYRKHLAEIFG
;
A
#
# COMPACT_ATOMS: atom_id res chain seq x y z
N MET A 1 -5.89 16.44 -10.92
CA MET A 1 -6.00 15.26 -10.01
C MET A 1 -6.99 15.65 -8.91
N TRP A 2 -7.87 14.74 -8.46
CA TRP A 2 -8.98 15.07 -7.54
C TRP A 2 -8.81 14.52 -6.12
N ALA A 3 -8.38 13.26 -5.96
CA ALA A 3 -8.36 12.61 -4.65
C ALA A 3 -7.18 13.10 -3.78
N ASP A 4 -7.41 13.44 -2.52
CA ASP A 4 -6.36 13.73 -1.53
C ASP A 4 -5.81 12.46 -0.89
N VAL A 5 -6.63 11.40 -0.80
CA VAL A 5 -6.29 10.10 -0.20
C VAL A 5 -6.75 8.98 -1.13
N VAL A 6 -5.98 7.90 -1.22
CA VAL A 6 -6.26 6.72 -2.06
C VAL A 6 -6.16 5.46 -1.19
N ILE A 7 -7.29 4.87 -0.79
CA ILE A 7 -7.28 3.63 0.00
C ILE A 7 -7.23 2.41 -0.94
N TRP A 8 -6.32 1.47 -0.68
CA TRP A 8 -6.15 0.22 -1.44
C TRP A 8 -6.82 -0.96 -0.73
N GLN A 9 -8.14 -1.07 -0.85
CA GLN A 9 -8.87 -2.27 -0.44
C GLN A 9 -8.61 -3.41 -1.45
N MET A 10 -7.82 -4.41 -1.07
CA MET A 10 -7.48 -5.56 -1.94
C MET A 10 -7.08 -6.77 -1.12
N PRO A 11 -7.53 -8.00 -1.43
CA PRO A 11 -7.09 -9.18 -0.70
C PRO A 11 -5.63 -9.52 -0.98
N GLY A 12 -4.96 -10.14 -0.01
CA GLY A 12 -3.62 -10.70 -0.16
C GLY A 12 -3.65 -11.95 -1.04
N TRP A 13 -3.05 -11.87 -2.23
CA TRP A 13 -2.96 -12.98 -3.17
C TRP A 13 -1.49 -13.25 -3.49
N TRP A 14 -1.02 -14.45 -3.15
CA TRP A 14 0.41 -14.83 -3.30
C TRP A 14 1.36 -13.79 -2.69
N MET A 15 1.14 -13.45 -1.42
CA MET A 15 1.95 -12.53 -0.62
C MET A 15 1.92 -11.06 -1.06
N GLY A 16 0.97 -10.67 -1.91
CA GLY A 16 0.84 -9.26 -2.33
C GLY A 16 -0.48 -8.94 -3.00
N ALA A 17 -0.45 -7.89 -3.82
CA ALA A 17 -1.63 -7.42 -4.54
C ALA A 17 -2.08 -8.42 -5.63
N PRO A 18 -3.39 -8.58 -5.86
CA PRO A 18 -3.93 -9.29 -7.01
C PRO A 18 -3.37 -8.76 -8.33
N TRP A 19 -3.27 -9.63 -9.35
CA TRP A 19 -2.79 -9.23 -10.68
C TRP A 19 -3.62 -8.08 -11.27
N THR A 20 -4.93 -8.03 -10.99
CA THR A 20 -5.83 -6.96 -11.45
C THR A 20 -5.44 -5.60 -10.87
N VAL A 21 -5.08 -5.55 -9.59
CA VAL A 21 -4.57 -4.32 -8.95
C VAL A 21 -3.21 -3.94 -9.54
N LYS A 22 -2.31 -4.91 -9.75
CA LYS A 22 -1.04 -4.67 -10.43
C LYS A 22 -1.24 -4.12 -11.84
N ASN A 23 -2.25 -4.60 -12.56
CA ASN A 23 -2.59 -4.15 -13.91
C ASN A 23 -3.11 -2.71 -13.91
N ILE A 24 -3.90 -2.31 -12.90
CA ILE A 24 -4.29 -0.90 -12.72
C ILE A 24 -3.04 -0.02 -12.63
N TRP A 25 -2.06 -0.39 -11.79
CA TRP A 25 -0.79 0.31 -11.73
C TRP A 25 -0.06 0.34 -13.07
N MET A 26 0.09 -0.81 -13.73
CA MET A 26 0.82 -0.93 -15.00
C MET A 26 0.16 -0.17 -16.16
N THR A 27 -1.15 0.04 -16.15
CA THR A 27 -1.88 0.71 -17.24
C THR A 27 -2.16 2.19 -16.96
N SER A 28 -2.29 2.58 -15.69
CA SER A 28 -2.50 3.97 -15.27
C SER A 28 -1.19 4.74 -15.12
N LEU A 29 -0.11 4.10 -14.64
CA LEU A 29 1.20 4.73 -14.46
C LEU A 29 1.77 5.24 -15.78
N PRO A 30 1.76 4.52 -16.92
CA PRO A 30 2.22 5.05 -18.21
C PRO A 30 1.44 6.30 -18.65
N LYS A 31 0.13 6.32 -18.38
CA LYS A 31 -0.75 7.46 -18.68
C LYS A 31 -0.55 8.64 -17.72
N ALA A 32 -0.11 8.36 -16.50
CA ALA A 32 0.24 9.36 -15.49
C ALA A 32 1.65 9.90 -15.73
N THR A 33 2.64 9.05 -15.99
CA THR A 33 4.01 9.41 -16.40
C THR A 33 4.01 10.22 -17.68
N ALA A 34 3.20 9.92 -18.69
CA ALA A 34 3.07 10.79 -19.87
C ALA A 34 2.56 12.22 -19.55
N ARG A 35 1.86 12.42 -18.43
CA ARG A 35 1.46 13.74 -17.91
C ARG A 35 2.44 14.33 -16.90
N CYS A 36 3.23 13.48 -16.26
CA CYS A 36 4.19 13.79 -15.21
C CYS A 36 5.65 13.78 -15.71
N THR A 37 5.85 13.59 -17.01
CA THR A 37 7.15 13.43 -17.67
C THR A 37 8.11 14.58 -17.37
N PRO A 38 7.69 15.86 -17.23
CA PRO A 38 8.62 16.92 -16.83
C PRO A 38 9.13 16.77 -15.37
N ALA A 39 8.37 16.11 -14.48
CA ALA A 39 8.73 15.91 -13.07
C ALA A 39 9.53 14.61 -12.83
N MET A 40 9.30 13.58 -13.66
CA MET A 40 9.95 12.28 -13.55
C MET A 40 11.18 12.14 -14.47
N ALA A 41 11.27 12.93 -15.54
CA ALA A 41 12.49 13.08 -16.32
C ALA A 41 13.44 14.02 -15.59
N VAL A 42 14.22 13.48 -14.65
CA VAL A 42 15.32 14.22 -14.03
C VAL A 42 16.47 14.29 -15.05
N PRO A 43 16.87 15.48 -15.54
CA PRO A 43 18.19 15.61 -16.16
C PRO A 43 19.19 15.28 -15.06
N ALA A 44 20.15 14.41 -15.31
CA ALA A 44 21.15 13.91 -14.36
C ALA A 44 21.83 15.02 -13.52
N ARG A 45 21.16 15.54 -12.50
CA ARG A 45 21.74 16.34 -11.43
C ARG A 45 22.24 15.34 -10.40
N ARG A 46 23.57 15.23 -10.30
CA ARG A 46 24.35 14.27 -9.48
C ARG A 46 23.98 14.13 -7.99
N GLN A 47 22.95 14.82 -7.48
CA GLN A 47 22.58 14.83 -6.05
C GLN A 47 21.16 14.34 -5.75
N GLN A 48 20.30 14.04 -6.73
CA GLN A 48 18.94 13.52 -6.47
C GLN A 48 18.94 11.98 -6.35
N LYS A 49 18.34 11.46 -5.26
CA LYS A 49 18.22 10.02 -5.00
C LYS A 49 17.04 9.42 -5.78
N TYR A 50 17.15 8.15 -6.18
CA TYR A 50 16.07 7.41 -6.85
C TYR A 50 14.78 7.43 -6.01
N GLY A 51 13.64 7.72 -6.66
CA GLY A 51 12.32 7.80 -6.00
C GLY A 51 11.91 9.17 -5.47
N SER A 52 12.69 10.23 -5.71
CA SER A 52 12.40 11.60 -5.23
C SER A 52 11.61 12.50 -6.19
N GLY A 53 11.29 12.03 -7.41
CA GLY A 53 10.66 12.83 -8.49
C GLY A 53 9.13 12.79 -8.53
N GLY A 54 8.48 12.37 -7.44
CA GLY A 54 7.04 12.17 -7.38
C GLY A 54 6.25 13.49 -7.46
N PRO A 55 5.31 13.63 -8.43
CA PRO A 55 4.53 14.87 -8.61
C PRO A 55 3.28 14.93 -7.73
N VAL A 56 3.01 13.90 -6.93
CA VAL A 56 1.76 13.70 -6.22
C VAL A 56 2.02 13.56 -4.72
N GLN A 57 2.47 14.66 -4.12
CA GLN A 57 2.78 14.75 -2.69
C GLN A 57 1.50 14.79 -1.85
N GLY A 58 1.53 14.14 -0.67
CA GLY A 58 0.44 14.19 0.31
C GLY A 58 -0.73 13.23 0.10
N LYS A 59 -0.59 12.22 -0.77
CA LYS A 59 -1.64 11.20 -0.93
C LYS A 59 -1.31 9.93 -0.19
N ILE A 60 -2.33 9.29 0.38
CA ILE A 60 -2.12 8.26 1.38
C ILE A 60 -2.98 7.01 1.17
N TYR A 61 -2.51 5.84 1.61
CA TYR A 61 -3.17 4.53 1.39
C TYR A 61 -3.13 3.58 2.60
N ALA A 62 -4.08 2.63 2.61
CA ALA A 62 -4.21 1.52 3.56
C ALA A 62 -4.56 0.21 2.81
N PHE A 63 -4.24 -0.95 3.40
CA PHE A 63 -4.41 -2.30 2.84
C PHE A 63 -5.57 -3.08 3.51
N SER A 64 -5.86 -4.29 3.02
CA SER A 64 -6.83 -5.19 3.67
C SER A 64 -6.60 -6.67 3.32
N ASP A 65 -6.40 -7.54 4.31
CA ASP A 65 -6.54 -9.02 4.21
C ASP A 65 -5.32 -9.86 3.78
N PRO A 66 -4.87 -10.75 4.68
CA PRO A 66 -4.49 -12.09 4.31
C PRO A 66 -5.13 -13.15 5.24
N ASN A 67 -5.46 -14.28 4.64
CA ASN A 67 -5.74 -15.59 5.26
C ASN A 67 -4.65 -16.09 6.25
N ALA A 68 -3.55 -15.35 6.43
CA ALA A 68 -2.49 -15.70 7.37
C ALA A 68 -2.77 -15.05 8.74
N PRO A 69 -2.48 -15.77 9.84
CA PRO A 69 -2.58 -15.22 11.19
C PRO A 69 -1.56 -14.08 11.38
N MET A 70 -1.83 -13.15 12.30
CA MET A 70 -0.98 -11.96 12.51
C MET A 70 0.45 -12.35 12.92
N GLU A 71 0.60 -13.43 13.68
CA GLU A 71 1.87 -13.96 14.16
C GLU A 71 2.82 -14.32 13.02
N ALA A 72 2.30 -14.73 11.85
CA ALA A 72 3.12 -15.03 10.68
C ALA A 72 3.94 -13.81 10.22
N PHE A 73 3.43 -12.59 10.48
CA PHE A 73 4.06 -11.33 10.10
C PHE A 73 4.99 -10.78 11.20
N THR A 74 4.67 -11.00 12.47
CA THR A 74 5.36 -10.37 13.60
C THR A 74 6.39 -11.27 14.28
N ASP A 75 6.20 -12.58 14.23
CA ASP A 75 7.14 -13.55 14.81
C ASP A 75 8.38 -13.72 13.91
N LYS A 76 9.56 -13.59 14.50
CA LYS A 76 10.86 -13.65 13.81
C LYS A 76 11.21 -15.05 13.33
N ASP A 77 10.66 -16.07 13.98
CA ASP A 77 10.92 -17.48 13.65
C ASP A 77 9.91 -18.03 12.62
N GLN A 78 8.91 -17.24 12.24
CA GLN A 78 7.89 -17.61 11.25
C GLN A 78 8.22 -17.13 9.83
N PHE A 79 7.28 -17.41 8.91
CA PHE A 79 7.45 -17.32 7.46
C PHE A 79 7.95 -15.95 6.96
N PHE A 80 7.48 -14.85 7.54
CA PHE A 80 7.91 -13.51 7.14
C PHE A 80 9.05 -12.94 7.99
N HIS A 81 9.67 -13.74 8.87
CA HIS A 81 10.82 -13.34 9.66
C HIS A 81 10.61 -12.06 10.49
N GLY A 82 9.39 -11.82 10.97
CA GLY A 82 9.07 -10.69 11.83
C GLY A 82 9.17 -9.32 11.18
N VAL A 83 9.18 -9.22 9.83
CA VAL A 83 9.27 -7.94 9.12
C VAL A 83 7.98 -7.10 9.19
N GLY A 84 6.90 -7.68 9.72
CA GLY A 84 5.58 -7.05 9.79
C GLY A 84 4.87 -6.99 8.43
N VAL A 85 3.61 -6.56 8.47
CA VAL A 85 2.76 -6.42 7.28
C VAL A 85 3.38 -5.45 6.26
N ASP A 86 3.83 -4.29 6.72
CA ASP A 86 4.42 -3.28 5.84
C ASP A 86 5.75 -3.73 5.23
N GLY A 87 6.49 -4.61 5.92
CA GLY A 87 7.69 -5.25 5.38
C GLY A 87 7.37 -6.18 4.22
N VAL A 88 6.31 -6.99 4.34
CA VAL A 88 5.82 -7.85 3.26
C VAL A 88 5.33 -7.02 2.06
N TYR A 89 4.62 -5.91 2.34
CA TYR A 89 4.10 -5.02 1.31
C TYR A 89 5.08 -3.91 0.87
N LEU A 90 6.35 -3.99 1.25
CA LEU A 90 7.38 -3.00 0.89
C LEU A 90 7.40 -2.59 -0.60
N PRO A 91 7.37 -3.52 -1.60
CA PRO A 91 7.38 -3.12 -2.99
C PRO A 91 6.12 -2.33 -3.40
N PHE A 92 4.97 -2.63 -2.78
CA PHE A 92 3.75 -1.88 -3.00
C PHE A 92 3.81 -0.50 -2.37
N HIS A 93 4.37 -0.40 -1.15
CA HIS A 93 4.65 0.88 -0.50
C HIS A 93 5.54 1.77 -1.38
N LYS A 94 6.64 1.21 -1.89
CA LYS A 94 7.59 1.93 -2.74
C LYS A 94 7.00 2.35 -4.08
N ALA A 95 6.08 1.58 -4.66
CA ALA A 95 5.37 1.98 -5.87
C ALA A 95 4.54 3.26 -5.67
N ASN A 96 3.88 3.41 -4.52
CA ASN A 96 3.15 4.63 -4.17
C ASN A 96 4.11 5.79 -3.84
N GLN A 97 5.13 5.53 -3.01
CA GLN A 97 6.13 6.54 -2.64
C GLN A 97 6.91 7.07 -3.85
N PHE A 98 7.10 6.25 -4.88
CA PHE A 98 7.70 6.69 -6.15
C PHE A 98 6.89 7.81 -6.85
N LEU A 99 5.58 7.88 -6.60
CA LEU A 99 4.73 8.97 -7.04
C LEU A 99 4.73 10.19 -6.09
N GLY A 100 5.44 10.11 -4.97
CA GLY A 100 5.51 11.15 -3.94
C GLY A 100 4.48 10.97 -2.81
N MET A 101 3.76 9.84 -2.79
CA MET A 101 2.76 9.54 -1.77
C MET A 101 3.41 9.20 -0.42
N GLU A 102 2.71 9.50 0.66
CA GLU A 102 3.08 9.07 2.02
C GLU A 102 2.18 7.90 2.45
N ALA A 103 2.57 7.14 3.47
CA ALA A 103 1.80 5.99 3.95
C ALA A 103 1.02 6.36 5.22
N LEU A 104 -0.18 5.81 5.39
CA LEU A 104 -0.94 5.84 6.64
C LEU A 104 -0.77 4.49 7.36
N PRO A 105 -1.14 4.40 8.64
CA PRO A 105 -1.24 3.12 9.33
C PRO A 105 -2.05 2.11 8.50
N THR A 106 -1.42 0.97 8.23
CA THR A 106 -2.02 -0.13 7.50
C THR A 106 -3.10 -0.80 8.36
N PHE A 107 -4.30 -0.95 7.82
CA PHE A 107 -5.30 -1.86 8.35
C PHE A 107 -5.14 -3.24 7.75
N ILE A 108 -5.47 -4.29 8.50
CA ILE A 108 -5.44 -5.66 8.01
C ILE A 108 -6.47 -6.50 8.78
N ALA A 109 -7.20 -7.36 8.07
CA ALA A 109 -8.04 -8.39 8.67
C ALA A 109 -7.34 -9.73 8.47
N ASN A 110 -7.13 -10.50 9.54
CA ASN A 110 -6.44 -11.79 9.48
C ASN A 110 -7.42 -12.95 9.64
N ASP A 111 -6.99 -14.13 9.19
CA ASP A 111 -7.72 -15.41 9.30
C ASP A 111 -9.15 -15.39 8.71
N VAL A 112 -9.39 -14.56 7.70
CA VAL A 112 -10.74 -14.31 7.17
C VAL A 112 -11.43 -15.52 6.55
N ILE A 113 -10.69 -16.59 6.20
CA ILE A 113 -11.25 -17.83 5.67
C ILE A 113 -11.49 -18.85 6.79
N LYS A 114 -10.51 -19.00 7.71
CA LYS A 114 -10.56 -20.02 8.77
C LYS A 114 -11.43 -19.58 9.96
N MET A 115 -11.42 -18.30 10.29
CA MET A 115 -12.12 -17.70 11.43
C MET A 115 -12.79 -16.37 11.01
N PRO A 116 -13.77 -16.41 10.10
CA PRO A 116 -14.43 -15.19 9.61
C PRO A 116 -15.23 -14.50 10.72
N ASP A 117 -14.95 -13.21 10.94
CA ASP A 117 -15.70 -12.36 11.86
C ASP A 117 -15.96 -10.96 11.26
N VAL A 118 -16.87 -10.92 10.27
CA VAL A 118 -17.17 -9.72 9.49
C VAL A 118 -17.66 -8.54 10.35
N PRO A 119 -18.56 -8.71 11.33
CA PRO A 119 -19.00 -7.61 12.18
C PRO A 119 -17.82 -6.96 12.94
N ARG A 120 -16.90 -7.78 13.47
CA ARG A 120 -15.70 -7.28 14.13
C ARG A 120 -14.80 -6.52 13.17
N TYR A 121 -14.52 -7.06 11.98
CA TYR A 121 -13.70 -6.38 10.98
C TYR A 121 -14.27 -5.01 10.60
N ILE A 122 -15.60 -4.91 10.45
CA ILE A 122 -16.27 -3.63 10.17
C ILE A 122 -16.08 -2.64 11.33
N ALA A 123 -16.24 -3.09 12.57
CA ALA A 123 -16.08 -2.25 13.75
C ALA A 123 -14.64 -1.75 13.91
N GLU A 124 -13.65 -2.65 13.79
CA GLU A 124 -12.23 -2.32 13.83
C GLU A 124 -11.83 -1.37 12.70
N TYR A 125 -12.30 -1.63 11.48
CA TYR A 125 -11.99 -0.76 10.34
C TYR A 125 -12.61 0.63 10.48
N ARG A 126 -13.85 0.73 10.97
CA ARG A 126 -14.48 2.03 11.26
C ARG A 126 -13.68 2.82 12.30
N LYS A 127 -13.23 2.15 13.36
CA LYS A 127 -12.38 2.76 14.39
C LYS A 127 -11.06 3.25 13.79
N HIS A 128 -10.39 2.43 13.00
CA HIS A 128 -9.15 2.77 12.30
C HIS A 128 -9.31 4.02 11.41
N LEU A 129 -10.38 4.06 10.61
CA LEU A 129 -10.67 5.22 9.77
C LEU A 129 -10.96 6.48 10.59
N ALA A 130 -11.65 6.36 11.73
CA ALA A 130 -11.89 7.49 12.63
C ALA A 130 -10.62 8.01 13.32
N GLU A 131 -9.67 7.13 13.67
CA GLU A 131 -8.38 7.55 14.23
C GLU A 131 -7.51 8.30 13.23
N ILE A 132 -7.69 8.03 11.94
CA ILE A 132 -6.92 8.64 10.86
C ILE A 132 -7.56 9.92 10.32
N PHE A 133 -8.88 9.92 10.11
CA PHE A 133 -9.61 10.97 9.39
C PHE A 133 -10.64 11.72 10.24
N GLY A 134 -10.86 11.29 11.49
CA GLY A 134 -11.85 11.86 12.40
C GLY A 134 -11.40 13.11 13.12
#